data_AF-F6Y4M6-F1
#
_entry.id   AF-F6Y4M6-F1
#
_cell.length_a   1.000
_cell.length_b   1.000
_cell.length_c   1.000
_cell.angle_alpha   90.00
_cell.angle_beta   90.00
_cell.angle_gamma   90.00
#
_symmetry.space_group_name_H-M   'P 1'
#
loop_
_entity.id
_entity.type
_entity.pdbx_description
1 polymer ?
#
loop_
_entity_poly.entity_id
_entity_poly.type
_entity_poly.pdbx_seq_one_letter_code
_entity_poly.pdbx_strand_id
1 'polypeptide(L)'
;MNSIKSFSDHAQCGRLEVHLVGGFSDDRQLSQKLTHQLLSEFDRQEDDIHLVTLCVTELNDREENENHFPIIYGIAVNIKTAEIYRASFQDRGPEQELRAARALTGGPMISIYDAKTEQLRIGPYSWMPFPHVDFWLQQDDKQILELVLEKTNSARTLLQGSAATPPAKHNRCSRPSRRGGSQPDAAARPVRGSPLPEA
;
A
#
# COMPACT_ATOMS: atom_id res chain seq x y z
N MET A 1 18.09 11.31 1.07
CA MET A 1 18.71 11.58 2.38
C MET A 1 18.19 12.84 3.10
N ASN A 2 17.53 13.75 2.39
CA ASN A 2 17.08 15.04 2.93
C ASN A 2 16.12 14.92 4.14
N SER A 3 15.34 13.85 4.23
CA SER A 3 14.37 13.65 5.33
C SER A 3 15.02 13.35 6.69
N ILE A 4 16.20 12.73 6.73
CA ILE A 4 16.92 12.50 7.98
C ILE A 4 17.73 13.76 8.34
N LYS A 5 18.38 14.36 7.34
CA LYS A 5 19.15 15.60 7.51
C LYS A 5 18.30 16.82 7.89
N SER A 6 16.98 16.78 7.74
CA SER A 6 16.08 17.86 8.18
C SER A 6 15.96 17.99 9.70
N PHE A 7 16.47 17.02 10.47
CA PHE A 7 16.53 17.09 11.92
C PHE A 7 17.90 17.65 12.34
N SER A 8 17.92 18.89 12.83
CA SER A 8 19.14 19.64 13.19
C SER A 8 19.79 19.20 14.50
N ASP A 9 19.01 18.62 15.41
CA ASP A 9 19.34 18.64 16.83
C ASP A 9 20.32 17.54 17.27
N HIS A 10 20.63 16.59 16.39
CA HIS A 10 21.49 15.43 16.69
C HIS A 10 22.63 15.25 15.67
N ALA A 11 22.95 16.27 14.87
CA ALA A 11 23.95 16.16 13.79
C ALA A 11 25.36 15.73 14.25
N GLN A 12 25.63 15.71 15.57
CA GLN A 12 26.92 15.33 16.15
C GLN A 12 26.86 14.10 17.08
N CYS A 13 25.71 13.44 17.25
CA CYS A 13 25.59 12.27 18.13
C CYS A 13 25.03 11.06 17.37
N GLY A 14 25.68 9.90 17.53
CA GLY A 14 25.33 8.67 16.84
C GLY A 14 25.94 8.59 15.44
N ARG A 15 25.32 7.77 14.58
CA ARG A 15 25.73 7.53 13.19
C ARG A 15 24.52 7.16 12.33
N LEU A 16 24.66 7.21 11.01
CA LEU A 16 23.61 6.77 10.10
C LEU A 16 23.65 5.25 9.96
N GLU A 17 22.54 4.61 10.28
CA GLU A 17 22.36 3.16 10.15
C GLU A 17 21.27 2.87 9.11
N VAL A 18 21.55 1.95 8.19
CA VAL A 18 20.60 1.52 7.15
C VAL A 18 20.29 0.03 7.28
N HIS A 19 19.02 -0.30 7.07
CA HIS A 19 18.48 -1.65 7.15
C HIS A 19 17.68 -1.93 5.89
N LEU A 20 18.05 -2.98 5.16
CA LEU A 20 17.40 -3.41 3.93
C LEU A 20 16.81 -4.80 4.16
N VAL A 21 15.49 -4.94 3.98
CA VAL A 21 14.75 -6.20 4.13
C VAL A 21 13.71 -6.32 3.02
N GLY A 22 13.64 -7.48 2.37
CA GLY A 22 12.63 -7.77 1.35
C GLY A 22 13.20 -8.28 0.02
N GLY A 23 12.32 -8.55 -0.94
CA GLY A 23 12.71 -9.29 -2.15
C GLY A 23 12.95 -10.77 -1.87
N PHE A 24 13.21 -11.54 -2.91
CA PHE A 24 13.50 -12.98 -2.86
C PHE A 24 14.25 -13.38 -4.14
N SER A 25 14.58 -14.65 -4.34
CA SER A 25 15.22 -15.14 -5.56
C SER A 25 14.22 -15.24 -6.72
N ASP A 26 13.75 -14.09 -7.22
CA ASP A 26 12.77 -14.04 -8.30
C ASP A 26 13.39 -14.30 -9.69
N ASP A 27 12.67 -15.03 -10.56
CA ASP A 27 13.13 -15.42 -11.90
C ASP A 27 13.54 -14.22 -12.79
N ARG A 28 12.97 -13.05 -12.53
CA ARG A 28 13.21 -11.82 -13.30
C ARG A 28 14.37 -10.99 -12.77
N GLN A 29 15.03 -11.43 -11.70
CA GLN A 29 16.14 -10.74 -11.05
C GLN A 29 15.80 -9.30 -10.62
N LEU A 30 14.53 -9.03 -10.31
CA LEU A 30 14.08 -7.70 -9.89
C LEU A 30 14.58 -7.37 -8.49
N SER A 31 14.52 -8.32 -7.56
CA SER A 31 15.03 -8.17 -6.19
C SER A 31 16.53 -7.92 -6.19
N GLN A 32 17.28 -8.70 -6.97
CA GLN A 32 18.72 -8.52 -7.13
C GLN A 32 19.04 -7.15 -7.74
N LYS A 33 18.34 -6.78 -8.82
CA LYS A 33 18.53 -5.49 -9.49
C LYS A 33 18.26 -4.31 -8.55
N LEU A 34 17.16 -4.34 -7.78
CA LEU A 34 16.89 -3.27 -6.83
C LEU A 34 17.95 -3.26 -5.72
N THR A 35 18.31 -4.42 -5.17
CA THR A 35 19.32 -4.52 -4.11
C THR A 35 20.61 -3.84 -4.55
N HIS A 36 21.09 -4.16 -5.75
CA HIS A 36 22.27 -3.51 -6.33
C HIS A 36 22.08 -2.00 -6.47
N GLN A 37 20.94 -1.55 -7.01
CA GLN A 37 20.64 -0.11 -7.15
C GLN A 37 20.67 0.60 -5.79
N LEU A 38 19.99 0.07 -4.77
CA LEU A 38 19.94 0.67 -3.43
C LEU A 38 21.32 0.75 -2.80
N LEU A 39 22.07 -0.36 -2.79
CA LEU A 39 23.42 -0.39 -2.22
C LEU A 39 24.33 0.61 -2.94
N SER A 40 24.27 0.65 -4.27
CA SER A 40 25.06 1.57 -5.08
C SER A 40 24.69 3.03 -4.85
N GLU A 41 23.41 3.35 -4.67
CA GLU A 41 22.97 4.72 -4.36
C GLU A 41 23.34 5.16 -2.94
N PHE A 42 23.38 4.24 -1.97
CA PHE A 42 23.85 4.54 -0.61
C PHE A 42 25.37 4.70 -0.53
N ASP A 43 26.13 3.87 -1.25
CA ASP A 43 27.60 3.92 -1.29
C ASP A 43 28.15 5.23 -1.90
N ARG A 44 27.38 5.88 -2.80
CA ARG A 44 27.77 7.15 -3.43
C ARG A 44 27.58 8.38 -2.54
N GLN A 45 27.10 8.21 -1.32
CA GLN A 45 26.70 9.32 -0.46
C GLN A 45 27.93 9.82 0.30
N GLU A 46 27.99 11.12 0.56
CA GLU A 46 29.14 11.71 1.26
C GLU A 46 29.18 11.33 2.75
N ASP A 47 28.04 10.99 3.34
CA ASP A 47 27.95 10.60 4.74
C ASP A 47 28.30 9.11 4.92
N ASP A 48 28.94 8.78 6.04
CA ASP A 48 29.17 7.40 6.44
C ASP A 48 27.85 6.71 6.83
N ILE A 49 27.40 5.78 5.98
CA ILE A 49 26.17 5.00 6.19
C ILE A 49 26.55 3.57 6.52
N HIS A 50 26.24 3.16 7.75
CA HIS A 50 26.52 1.82 8.23
C HIS A 50 25.39 0.87 7.85
N LEU A 51 25.68 -0.13 7.02
CA LEU A 51 24.77 -1.22 6.73
C LEU A 51 24.68 -2.15 7.95
N VAL A 52 23.56 -2.11 8.67
CA VAL A 52 23.35 -2.88 9.92
C VAL A 52 22.52 -4.14 9.66
N THR A 53 21.58 -4.10 8.72
CA THR A 53 20.78 -5.28 8.36
C THR A 53 20.67 -5.39 6.85
N LEU A 54 21.03 -6.56 6.33
CA LEU A 54 20.85 -6.94 4.93
C LEU A 54 20.16 -8.32 4.91
N CYS A 55 18.85 -8.32 4.70
CA CYS A 55 18.04 -9.54 4.56
C CYS A 55 17.17 -9.39 3.31
N VAL A 56 17.82 -9.44 2.16
CA VAL A 56 17.21 -9.20 0.85
C VAL A 56 17.55 -10.30 -0.15
N THR A 57 16.76 -10.39 -1.22
CA THR A 57 16.99 -11.33 -2.34
C THR A 57 17.21 -12.75 -1.82
N GLU A 58 18.37 -13.36 -2.03
CA GLU A 58 18.67 -14.72 -1.61
C GLU A 58 18.65 -14.92 -0.08
N LEU A 59 18.93 -13.86 0.69
CA LEU A 59 18.91 -13.91 2.15
C LEU A 59 17.49 -13.87 2.74
N ASN A 60 16.49 -13.56 1.90
CA ASN A 60 15.08 -13.56 2.27
C ASN A 60 14.29 -14.60 1.47
N ASP A 61 14.96 -15.56 0.83
CA ASP A 61 14.33 -16.54 -0.05
C ASP A 61 13.99 -17.85 0.66
N ARG A 62 12.85 -18.43 0.31
CA ARG A 62 12.51 -19.83 0.60
C ARG A 62 11.98 -20.49 -0.66
N GLU A 63 12.31 -21.76 -0.83
CA GLU A 63 11.84 -22.58 -1.94
C GLU A 63 10.78 -23.57 -1.44
N GLU A 64 9.67 -23.66 -2.16
CA GLU A 64 8.60 -24.61 -1.90
C GLU A 64 8.07 -25.14 -3.25
N ASN A 65 8.18 -26.46 -3.48
CA ASN A 65 7.82 -27.10 -4.75
C ASN A 65 8.47 -26.42 -5.98
N GLU A 66 9.79 -26.19 -5.93
CA GLU A 66 10.57 -25.52 -7.00
C GLU A 66 10.12 -24.07 -7.28
N ASN A 67 9.30 -23.48 -6.40
CA ASN A 67 8.88 -22.08 -6.48
C ASN A 67 9.52 -21.27 -5.36
N HIS A 68 10.01 -20.08 -5.69
CA HIS A 68 10.67 -19.18 -4.76
C HIS A 68 9.69 -18.15 -4.16
N PHE A 69 9.87 -17.86 -2.88
CA PHE A 69 9.02 -16.96 -2.10
C PHE A 69 9.84 -16.14 -1.10
N PRO A 70 9.42 -14.92 -0.76
CA PRO A 70 10.03 -14.21 0.35
C PRO A 70 9.63 -14.83 1.71
N ILE A 71 10.58 -14.88 2.64
CA ILE A 71 10.37 -15.27 4.04
C ILE A 71 9.73 -14.10 4.82
N ILE A 72 10.24 -12.89 4.63
CA ILE A 72 9.79 -11.66 5.29
C ILE A 72 9.04 -10.78 4.29
N TYR A 73 7.75 -10.57 4.54
CA TYR A 73 6.88 -9.70 3.74
C TYR A 73 6.70 -8.30 4.32
N GLY A 74 6.96 -8.14 5.63
CA GLY A 74 6.70 -6.90 6.36
C GLY A 74 7.49 -6.82 7.65
N ILE A 75 7.89 -5.60 7.99
CA ILE A 75 8.62 -5.25 9.20
C ILE A 75 7.95 -4.06 9.89
N ALA A 76 8.17 -3.94 11.19
CA ALA A 76 7.90 -2.74 11.96
C ALA A 76 9.21 -2.24 12.58
N VAL A 77 9.28 -0.93 12.82
CA VAL A 77 10.40 -0.29 13.52
C VAL A 77 9.84 0.47 14.71
N ASN A 78 10.31 0.16 15.92
CA ASN A 78 9.98 0.93 17.10
C ASN A 78 10.88 2.17 17.17
N ILE A 79 10.30 3.36 16.95
CA ILE A 79 11.04 4.62 16.88
C ILE A 79 11.78 4.94 18.20
N LYS A 80 11.27 4.47 19.36
CA LYS A 80 11.89 4.73 20.66
C LYS A 80 13.09 3.84 20.97
N THR A 81 13.02 2.56 20.56
CA THR A 81 14.04 1.56 20.88
C THR A 81 14.96 1.23 19.71
N ALA A 82 14.64 1.71 18.50
CA ALA A 82 15.26 1.35 17.24
C ALA A 82 15.14 -0.15 16.86
N GLU A 83 14.34 -0.93 17.58
CA GLU A 83 14.16 -2.36 17.30
C GLU A 83 13.38 -2.57 16.00
N ILE A 84 13.90 -3.48 15.17
CA ILE A 84 13.29 -3.92 13.91
C ILE A 84 12.82 -5.37 14.09
N TYR A 85 11.56 -5.63 13.75
CA TYR A 85 10.97 -6.96 13.89
C TYR A 85 9.97 -7.27 12.79
N ARG A 86 9.75 -8.56 12.52
CA ARG A 86 8.78 -9.03 11.52
C ARG A 86 7.36 -8.65 11.98
N ALA A 87 6.57 -8.10 11.08
CA ALA A 87 5.23 -7.63 11.40
C ALA A 87 4.26 -7.78 10.22
N SER A 88 2.96 -7.87 10.54
CA SER A 88 1.88 -7.84 9.57
C SER A 88 0.81 -6.85 10.03
N PHE A 89 0.33 -6.01 9.11
CA PHE A 89 -0.63 -4.96 9.42
C PHE A 89 -1.97 -5.24 8.75
N GLN A 90 -2.99 -5.44 9.59
CA GLN A 90 -4.37 -5.60 9.14
C GLN A 90 -5.01 -4.24 8.84
N ASP A 91 -4.81 -3.26 9.72
CA ASP A 91 -5.19 -1.88 9.46
C ASP A 91 -4.02 -1.15 8.77
N ARG A 92 -4.29 -0.61 7.58
CA ARG A 92 -3.32 0.15 6.77
C ARG A 92 -3.87 1.51 6.38
N GLY A 93 -4.94 1.97 7.03
CA GLY A 93 -5.58 3.26 6.77
C GLY A 93 -4.77 4.46 7.30
N PRO A 94 -5.27 5.69 7.08
CA PRO A 94 -6.47 6.06 6.32
C PRO A 94 -6.23 6.10 4.79
N GLU A 95 -7.29 6.26 4.01
CA GLU A 95 -7.23 6.46 2.53
C GLU A 95 -6.37 5.42 1.78
N GLN A 96 -6.46 4.14 2.19
CA GLN A 96 -5.65 3.06 1.64
C GLN A 96 -5.85 2.91 0.13
N GLU A 97 -7.10 2.94 -0.33
CA GLU A 97 -7.46 2.78 -1.73
C GLU A 97 -6.97 3.97 -2.58
N LEU A 98 -7.10 5.20 -2.08
CA LEU A 98 -6.60 6.41 -2.75
C LEU A 98 -5.08 6.38 -2.93
N ARG A 99 -4.34 6.00 -1.87
CA ARG A 99 -2.87 5.88 -1.93
C ARG A 99 -2.43 4.73 -2.84
N ALA A 100 -3.15 3.61 -2.84
CA ALA A 100 -2.89 2.49 -3.74
C ALA A 100 -3.15 2.86 -5.20
N ALA A 101 -4.27 3.53 -5.49
CA ALA A 101 -4.62 4.01 -6.82
C ALA A 101 -3.55 4.97 -7.37
N ARG A 102 -3.07 5.90 -6.54
CA ARG A 102 -1.96 6.80 -6.90
C ARG A 102 -0.70 6.04 -7.32
N ALA A 103 -0.31 5.01 -6.58
CA ALA A 103 0.87 4.20 -6.91
C ALA A 103 0.64 3.41 -8.21
N LEU A 104 -0.56 2.82 -8.35
CA LEU A 104 -0.96 2.05 -9.53
C LEU A 104 -0.96 2.91 -10.81
N THR A 105 -1.35 4.17 -10.72
CA THR A 105 -1.38 5.12 -11.84
C THR A 105 -0.02 5.78 -12.13
N GLY A 106 1.05 5.40 -11.42
CA GLY A 106 2.40 5.85 -11.75
C GLY A 106 2.97 6.97 -10.87
N GLY A 107 2.34 7.27 -9.74
CA GLY A 107 2.80 8.35 -8.86
C GLY A 107 4.19 8.08 -8.25
N PRO A 108 5.11 9.06 -8.19
CA PRO A 108 6.47 8.88 -7.68
C PRO A 108 6.51 8.62 -6.17
N MET A 109 7.67 8.32 -5.60
CA MET A 109 7.86 8.27 -4.14
C MET A 109 7.56 9.66 -3.50
N ILE A 110 6.86 9.68 -2.37
CA ILE A 110 6.51 10.91 -1.63
C ILE A 110 6.69 10.73 -0.12
N SER A 111 6.99 11.82 0.59
CA SER A 111 6.84 11.88 2.05
C SER A 111 5.38 12.14 2.41
N ILE A 112 4.85 11.37 3.35
CA ILE A 112 3.43 11.43 3.75
C ILE A 112 3.20 11.92 5.17
N TYR A 113 4.25 12.06 5.98
CA TYR A 113 4.12 12.42 7.40
C TYR A 113 4.99 13.61 7.74
N ASP A 114 4.41 14.62 8.40
CA ASP A 114 5.14 15.72 9.00
C ASP A 114 5.26 15.48 10.50
N ALA A 115 6.49 15.18 10.94
CA ALA A 115 6.78 14.91 12.34
C ALA A 115 6.72 16.15 13.24
N LYS A 116 6.88 17.37 12.70
CA LYS A 116 6.84 18.61 13.51
C LYS A 116 5.42 18.96 13.92
N THR A 117 4.48 18.74 13.00
CA THR A 117 3.05 19.01 13.22
C THR A 117 2.26 17.75 13.58
N GLU A 118 2.93 16.59 13.60
CA GLU A 118 2.33 15.26 13.81
C GLU A 118 1.17 14.93 12.86
N GLN A 119 1.27 15.38 11.60
CA GLN A 119 0.18 15.27 10.63
C GLN A 119 0.52 14.33 9.47
N LEU A 120 -0.43 13.43 9.18
CA LEU A 120 -0.44 12.67 7.93
C LEU A 120 -0.99 13.56 6.81
N ARG A 121 -0.20 13.73 5.75
CA ARG A 121 -0.53 14.55 4.57
C ARG A 121 -0.82 13.64 3.38
N ILE A 122 -2.10 13.57 3.01
CA ILE A 122 -2.57 12.81 1.86
C ILE A 122 -3.08 13.79 0.81
N GLY A 123 -2.49 13.72 -0.38
CA GLY A 123 -2.84 14.60 -1.48
C GLY A 123 -2.27 16.02 -1.38
N PRO A 124 -2.66 16.90 -2.32
CA PRO A 124 -3.49 16.58 -3.48
C PRO A 124 -2.77 15.63 -4.45
N TYR A 125 -3.49 14.67 -5.02
CA TYR A 125 -2.99 13.78 -6.07
C TYR A 125 -3.69 14.09 -7.38
N SER A 126 -2.97 13.89 -8.48
CA SER A 126 -3.49 14.01 -9.84
C SER A 126 -2.89 12.91 -10.70
N TRP A 127 -3.71 12.30 -11.55
CA TRP A 127 -3.30 11.29 -12.50
C TRP A 127 -4.20 11.30 -13.73
N MET A 128 -3.69 10.76 -14.83
CA MET A 128 -4.50 10.49 -16.02
C MET A 128 -5.35 9.22 -15.79
N PRO A 129 -6.52 9.10 -16.45
CA PRO A 129 -7.35 7.91 -16.36
C PRO A 129 -6.54 6.62 -16.62
N PHE A 130 -6.73 5.61 -15.78
CA PHE A 130 -6.03 4.34 -15.93
C PHE A 130 -6.47 3.62 -17.22
N PRO A 131 -5.55 3.29 -18.14
CA PRO A 131 -5.91 2.69 -19.42
C PRO A 131 -6.69 1.38 -19.23
N HIS A 132 -7.84 1.28 -19.92
CA HIS A 132 -8.68 0.08 -19.97
C HIS A 132 -9.12 -0.45 -18.59
N VAL A 133 -9.36 0.43 -17.60
CA VAL A 133 -9.77 0.01 -16.24
C VAL A 133 -10.98 -0.93 -16.23
N ASP A 134 -12.00 -0.66 -17.04
CA ASP A 134 -13.20 -1.50 -17.11
C ASP A 134 -12.91 -2.91 -17.63
N PHE A 135 -11.96 -3.03 -18.56
CA PHE A 135 -11.52 -4.33 -19.07
C PHE A 135 -10.79 -5.12 -17.96
N TRP A 136 -9.88 -4.47 -17.22
CA TRP A 136 -9.14 -5.12 -16.13
C TRP A 136 -10.05 -5.59 -14.99
N LEU A 137 -11.10 -4.83 -14.67
CA LEU A 137 -12.08 -5.21 -13.65
C LEU A 137 -12.92 -6.45 -14.02
N GLN A 138 -12.91 -6.86 -15.29
CA GLN A 138 -13.63 -8.04 -15.79
C GLN A 138 -12.74 -9.28 -15.94
N GLN A 139 -11.43 -9.15 -15.73
CA GLN A 139 -10.50 -10.27 -15.87
C GLN A 139 -10.58 -11.22 -14.66
N ASP A 140 -10.20 -12.48 -14.87
CA ASP A 140 -10.05 -13.43 -13.77
C ASP A 140 -8.78 -13.15 -12.94
N ASP A 141 -8.72 -13.76 -11.75
CA ASP A 141 -7.62 -13.56 -10.80
C ASP A 141 -6.27 -13.94 -11.40
N LYS A 142 -6.22 -14.96 -12.26
CA LYS A 142 -4.97 -15.41 -12.89
C LYS A 142 -4.44 -14.36 -13.86
N GLN A 143 -5.28 -13.81 -14.71
CA GLN A 143 -4.92 -12.74 -15.65
C GLN A 143 -4.50 -11.46 -14.92
N ILE A 144 -5.18 -11.10 -13.82
CA ILE A 144 -4.80 -9.94 -13.01
C ILE A 144 -3.42 -10.14 -12.38
N LEU A 145 -3.18 -11.33 -11.81
CA LEU A 145 -1.94 -11.70 -11.14
C LEU A 145 -0.76 -11.79 -12.11
N GLU A 146 -1.00 -12.32 -13.31
CA GLU A 146 0.02 -12.39 -14.37
C GLU A 146 0.28 -11.05 -15.05
N LEU A 147 -0.70 -10.15 -15.21
CA LEU A 147 -0.52 -8.97 -16.08
C LEU A 147 -0.47 -7.64 -15.34
N VAL A 148 -1.29 -7.46 -14.30
CA VAL A 148 -1.36 -6.17 -13.57
C VAL A 148 -0.20 -6.06 -12.58
N LEU A 149 0.11 -7.14 -11.88
CA LEU A 149 1.27 -7.22 -10.99
C LEU A 149 2.59 -7.30 -11.79
N GLU A 150 2.53 -7.64 -13.08
CA GLU A 150 3.69 -7.69 -13.99
C GLU A 150 4.06 -6.38 -14.67
N LYS A 151 3.03 -5.61 -15.09
CA LYS A 151 3.19 -4.47 -16.02
C LYS A 151 3.09 -3.09 -15.40
N THR A 152 2.73 -2.97 -14.12
CA THR A 152 2.67 -1.67 -13.43
C THR A 152 4.08 -1.20 -13.09
N ASN A 153 4.72 -0.57 -14.08
CA ASN A 153 6.10 -0.08 -14.08
C ASN A 153 6.45 0.97 -12.99
N SER A 154 5.50 1.38 -12.15
CA SER A 154 5.77 2.19 -10.94
C SER A 154 5.91 1.37 -9.66
N ALA A 155 5.42 0.13 -9.64
CA ALA A 155 5.56 -0.84 -8.56
C ALA A 155 6.61 -1.91 -8.92
N ARG A 156 7.64 -1.55 -9.68
CA ARG A 156 8.60 -2.46 -10.33
C ARG A 156 9.60 -3.16 -9.37
N THR A 157 9.26 -3.27 -8.10
CA THR A 157 10.12 -3.85 -7.07
C THR A 157 9.50 -5.01 -6.31
N LEU A 158 8.17 -5.07 -6.17
CA LEU A 158 7.60 -6.02 -5.23
C LEU A 158 6.54 -6.84 -5.95
N LEU A 159 6.86 -8.13 -6.08
CA LEU A 159 5.94 -9.25 -6.33
C LEU A 159 5.78 -9.63 -7.80
N GLN A 160 6.68 -10.48 -8.26
CA GLN A 160 6.32 -11.52 -9.23
C GLN A 160 6.94 -12.86 -8.88
N GLY A 161 6.10 -13.69 -8.26
CA GLY A 161 5.76 -15.00 -8.78
C GLY A 161 4.23 -15.05 -8.71
N SER A 162 3.56 -15.69 -9.67
CA SER A 162 2.09 -15.86 -9.61
C SER A 162 1.65 -16.54 -8.30
N ALA A 163 2.55 -17.25 -7.61
CA ALA A 163 2.32 -17.82 -6.29
C ALA A 163 2.75 -16.90 -5.11
N ALA A 164 3.63 -15.91 -5.33
CA ALA A 164 4.34 -15.21 -4.25
C ALA A 164 3.60 -14.02 -3.64
N THR A 165 2.47 -13.63 -4.21
CA THR A 165 1.57 -12.63 -3.62
C THR A 165 0.92 -13.20 -2.36
N PRO A 166 1.00 -12.52 -1.20
CA PRO A 166 0.35 -13.03 0.01
C PRO A 166 -1.17 -13.05 -0.16
N PRO A 167 -1.87 -14.09 0.32
CA PRO A 167 -3.32 -14.17 0.24
C PRO A 167 -3.96 -13.01 1.01
N ALA A 168 -4.90 -12.30 0.37
CA ALA A 168 -5.69 -11.28 1.04
C ALA A 168 -6.67 -11.95 2.02
N LYS A 169 -6.62 -11.56 3.31
CA LYS A 169 -7.70 -11.90 4.25
C LYS A 169 -8.93 -11.06 3.91
N HIS A 170 -9.83 -11.58 3.09
CA HIS A 170 -11.07 -10.89 2.74
C HIS A 170 -12.05 -10.85 3.92
N ASN A 171 -12.34 -9.65 4.42
CA ASN A 171 -13.66 -9.37 5.00
C ASN A 171 -14.62 -9.13 3.83
N ARG A 172 -15.43 -10.14 3.47
CA ARG A 172 -16.56 -9.91 2.57
C ARG A 172 -17.52 -8.95 3.25
N CYS A 173 -17.55 -7.71 2.80
CA CYS A 173 -18.68 -6.83 3.05
C CYS A 173 -19.82 -7.32 2.17
N SER A 174 -20.75 -8.08 2.76
CA SER A 174 -21.95 -8.58 2.11
C SER A 174 -22.78 -7.40 1.61
N ARG A 175 -22.77 -7.14 0.29
CA ARG A 175 -23.77 -6.24 -0.31
C ARG A 175 -25.16 -6.86 -0.09
N PRO A 176 -26.16 -6.11 0.42
CA PRO A 176 -27.52 -6.63 0.50
C PRO A 176 -28.05 -6.90 -0.90
N SER A 177 -28.51 -8.13 -1.13
CA SER A 177 -29.19 -8.54 -2.34
C SER A 177 -30.49 -7.74 -2.47
N ARG A 178 -30.63 -6.91 -3.51
CA ARG A 178 -31.94 -6.39 -3.92
C ARG A 178 -32.77 -7.55 -4.47
N ARG A 179 -33.64 -8.13 -3.63
CA ARG A 179 -34.86 -8.84 -4.07
C ARG A 179 -36.07 -7.97 -3.77
N GLY A 180 -37.00 -7.96 -4.71
CA GLY A 180 -38.01 -6.92 -4.88
C GLY A 180 -39.29 -7.09 -4.05
N GLY A 181 -40.13 -6.08 -4.22
CA GLY A 181 -41.59 -6.20 -4.17
C GLY A 181 -42.26 -5.78 -2.86
N SER A 182 -42.83 -4.57 -2.85
CA SER A 182 -44.12 -4.30 -2.21
C SER A 182 -44.70 -2.97 -2.72
N GLN A 183 -45.92 -3.04 -3.26
CA GLN A 183 -46.75 -1.92 -3.71
C GLN A 183 -47.01 -0.90 -2.60
N PRO A 184 -47.35 0.36 -2.94
CA PRO A 184 -47.85 1.34 -1.97
C PRO A 184 -49.39 1.28 -1.90
N ASP A 185 -49.93 1.02 -0.72
CA ASP A 185 -51.32 1.32 -0.38
C ASP A 185 -51.36 1.95 1.02
N ALA A 186 -51.58 3.27 1.07
CA ALA A 186 -52.03 3.95 2.27
C ALA A 186 -52.74 5.26 1.88
N ALA A 187 -54.06 5.23 2.01
CA ALA A 187 -54.95 6.36 1.82
C ALA A 187 -54.79 7.41 2.94
N ALA A 188 -54.86 8.69 2.58
CA ALA A 188 -55.16 9.77 3.50
C ALA A 188 -56.21 10.70 2.88
N ARG A 189 -57.45 10.64 3.40
CA ARG A 189 -58.54 11.59 3.14
C ARG A 189 -58.36 12.82 4.04
N PRO A 190 -58.65 14.04 3.57
CA PRO A 190 -58.64 15.23 4.41
C PRO A 190 -59.93 15.39 5.23
N VAL A 191 -59.75 15.89 6.45
CA VAL A 191 -60.75 16.19 7.48
C VAL A 191 -61.59 17.42 7.06
N ARG A 192 -62.93 17.30 7.09
CA ARG A 192 -63.86 18.44 6.98
C ARG A 192 -63.98 19.14 8.34
N GLY A 193 -63.64 20.43 8.38
CA GLY A 193 -64.01 21.34 9.47
C GLY A 193 -65.45 21.84 9.31
N SER A 194 -66.19 21.87 10.41
CA SER A 194 -67.54 22.41 10.57
C SER A 194 -67.49 23.89 11.04
N PRO A 195 -68.61 24.64 10.97
CA PRO A 195 -68.63 26.07 10.65
C PRO A 195 -68.62 27.02 11.87
N LEU A 196 -68.22 28.26 11.60
CA LEU A 196 -68.47 29.45 12.43
C LEU A 196 -69.95 29.91 12.30
N PRO A 197 -70.51 30.55 13.32
CA PRO A 197 -71.55 31.55 13.13
C PRO A 197 -71.07 32.95 13.57
N GLU A 198 -71.41 33.95 12.76
CA GLU A 198 -71.35 35.37 13.12
C GLU A 198 -72.58 35.78 13.96
N ALA A 199 -72.36 36.85 14.74
CA ALA A 199 -73.29 37.68 15.52
C ALA A 199 -73.68 37.18 16.93
#